data_AF-A0A2N2L3Z8-F1
#
_entry.id   AF-A0A2N2L3Z8-F1
#
_cell.length_a   1.000
_cell.length_b   1.000
_cell.length_c   1.000
_cell.angle_alpha   90.00
_cell.angle_beta   90.00
_cell.angle_gamma   90.00
#
_symmetry.space_group_name_H-M   'P 1'
#
loop_
_entity.id
_entity.type
_entity.pdbx_description
1 polymer ?
#
loop_
_entity_poly.entity_id
_entity_poly.type
_entity_poly.pdbx_seq_one_letter_code
_entity_poly.pdbx_strand_id
1 'polypeptide(L)'
;MKLLKKHGFATGLHLMAGLPLETREMFMETIENTIKLHPDTVRIHPVLVFKDTALADEYRAGRYQPLSLDEAVEWCRLAREKLIPAGIRIIRFGLQMTPEMSQKGAVLAGPLHPAFGSLVYSAVFYAATLQLLKNISPRIREFRFRVSKHDVSNFQGLGNRNVEAIKTLYPDAHIVIDSDIDVPPGNISLNTEAG
;
A
#
# COMPACT_ATOMS: atom_id res chain seq x y z
N MET A 1 -22.26 1.88 -13.42
CA MET A 1 -21.37 3.00 -13.78
C MET A 1 -21.70 3.68 -15.12
N LYS A 2 -22.03 2.94 -16.21
CA LYS A 2 -22.36 3.54 -17.52
C LYS A 2 -23.38 4.69 -17.45
N LEU A 3 -24.45 4.52 -16.69
CA LEU A 3 -25.49 5.56 -16.50
C LEU A 3 -24.94 6.83 -15.82
N LEU A 4 -24.13 6.68 -14.76
CA LEU A 4 -23.52 7.80 -14.05
C LEU A 4 -22.59 8.59 -14.96
N LYS A 5 -21.71 7.89 -15.69
CA LYS A 5 -20.78 8.51 -16.65
C LYS A 5 -21.52 9.22 -17.78
N LYS A 6 -22.62 8.65 -18.30
CA LYS A 6 -23.46 9.29 -19.33
C LYS A 6 -24.00 10.66 -18.88
N HIS A 7 -24.22 10.85 -17.59
CA HIS A 7 -24.71 12.11 -17.02
C HIS A 7 -23.59 13.00 -16.45
N GLY A 8 -22.32 12.69 -16.73
CA GLY A 8 -21.17 13.51 -16.32
C GLY A 8 -20.80 13.41 -14.84
N PHE A 9 -21.31 12.42 -14.10
CA PHE A 9 -20.92 12.21 -12.71
C PHE A 9 -19.52 11.58 -12.62
N ALA A 10 -18.69 12.12 -11.72
CA ALA A 10 -17.50 11.42 -11.25
C ALA A 10 -17.90 10.16 -10.46
N THR A 11 -17.18 9.06 -10.71
CA THR A 11 -17.48 7.73 -10.20
C THR A 11 -16.37 7.24 -9.29
N GLY A 12 -16.74 6.74 -8.11
CA GLY A 12 -15.84 6.15 -7.15
C GLY A 12 -16.24 4.71 -6.80
N LEU A 13 -15.25 3.85 -6.56
CA LEU A 13 -15.48 2.52 -5.98
C LEU A 13 -14.81 2.40 -4.61
N HIS A 14 -15.52 1.73 -3.70
CA HIS A 14 -15.00 1.35 -2.40
C HIS A 14 -14.71 -0.15 -2.41
N LEU A 15 -13.44 -0.51 -2.25
CA LEU A 15 -12.98 -1.89 -2.27
C LEU A 15 -12.52 -2.30 -0.86
N MET A 16 -12.84 -3.53 -0.49
CA MET A 16 -12.35 -4.14 0.74
C MET A 16 -11.47 -5.33 0.41
N ALA A 17 -10.31 -5.44 1.07
CA ALA A 17 -9.40 -6.57 0.92
C ALA A 17 -9.56 -7.54 2.10
N GLY A 18 -9.69 -8.83 1.82
CA GLY A 18 -9.84 -9.87 2.84
C GLY A 18 -11.29 -10.11 3.25
N LEU A 19 -12.22 -10.04 2.28
CA LEU A 19 -13.61 -10.45 2.49
C LEU A 19 -13.69 -11.94 2.91
N PRO A 20 -14.77 -12.39 3.57
CA PRO A 20 -14.95 -13.81 3.87
C PRO A 20 -14.78 -14.68 2.62
N LEU A 21 -13.95 -15.73 2.74
CA LEU A 21 -13.58 -16.65 1.66
C LEU A 21 -12.77 -16.04 0.50
N GLU A 22 -12.40 -14.76 0.57
CA GLU A 22 -11.62 -14.10 -0.48
C GLU A 22 -10.16 -14.52 -0.42
N THR A 23 -9.65 -15.05 -1.53
CA THR A 23 -8.21 -15.30 -1.70
C THR A 23 -7.53 -14.11 -2.37
N ARG A 24 -6.19 -14.13 -2.37
CA ARG A 24 -5.39 -13.09 -3.06
C ARG A 24 -5.75 -13.02 -4.55
N GLU A 25 -5.97 -14.15 -5.18
CA GLU A 25 -6.33 -14.28 -6.60
C GLU A 25 -7.70 -13.66 -6.87
N MET A 26 -8.68 -13.92 -6.01
CA MET A 26 -10.02 -13.32 -6.10
C MET A 26 -9.98 -11.80 -5.92
N PHE A 27 -9.17 -11.32 -4.97
CA PHE A 27 -8.98 -9.88 -4.78
C PHE A 27 -8.31 -9.25 -6.01
N MET A 28 -7.29 -9.90 -6.59
CA MET A 28 -6.66 -9.43 -7.83
C MET A 28 -7.64 -9.44 -9.01
N GLU A 29 -8.53 -10.43 -9.12
CA GLU A 29 -9.60 -10.43 -10.13
C GLU A 29 -10.56 -9.24 -9.92
N THR A 30 -10.89 -8.90 -8.68
CA THR A 30 -11.67 -7.70 -8.34
C THR A 30 -10.96 -6.42 -8.80
N ILE A 31 -9.63 -6.35 -8.68
CA ILE A 31 -8.84 -5.22 -9.22
C ILE A 31 -8.91 -5.18 -10.75
N GLU A 32 -8.76 -6.31 -11.44
CA GLU A 32 -8.89 -6.36 -12.90
C GLU A 32 -10.29 -5.95 -13.38
N ASN A 33 -11.33 -6.39 -12.68
CA ASN A 33 -12.71 -5.98 -12.97
C ASN A 33 -12.94 -4.49 -12.68
N THR A 34 -12.30 -3.96 -11.64
CA THR A 34 -12.30 -2.52 -11.35
C THR A 34 -11.66 -1.72 -12.48
N ILE A 35 -10.54 -2.20 -13.04
CA ILE A 35 -9.88 -1.59 -14.20
C ILE A 35 -10.81 -1.55 -15.41
N LYS A 36 -11.51 -2.66 -15.70
CA LYS A 36 -12.49 -2.72 -16.80
C LYS A 36 -13.65 -1.72 -16.63
N LEU A 37 -14.06 -1.44 -15.39
CA LEU A 37 -15.10 -0.44 -15.10
C LEU A 37 -14.59 1.01 -15.21
N HIS A 38 -13.29 1.19 -15.01
CA HIS A 38 -12.56 2.45 -15.09
C HIS A 38 -13.17 3.58 -14.24
N PRO A 39 -13.35 3.43 -12.92
CA PRO A 39 -13.77 4.55 -12.06
C PRO A 39 -12.76 5.70 -12.10
N ASP A 40 -13.22 6.89 -11.72
CA ASP A 40 -12.35 8.06 -11.57
C ASP A 40 -11.49 7.93 -10.30
N THR A 41 -12.05 7.29 -9.26
CA THR A 41 -11.35 7.07 -7.99
C THR A 41 -11.64 5.72 -7.36
N VAL A 42 -10.69 5.23 -6.57
CA VAL A 42 -10.87 4.07 -5.70
C VAL A 42 -10.43 4.39 -4.28
N ARG A 43 -11.18 3.89 -3.29
CA ARG A 43 -10.77 3.77 -1.89
C ARG A 43 -10.61 2.30 -1.55
N ILE A 44 -9.51 1.93 -0.89
CA ILE A 44 -9.24 0.53 -0.50
C ILE A 44 -8.98 0.47 0.99
N HIS A 45 -9.61 -0.45 1.70
CA HIS A 45 -9.17 -0.81 3.05
C HIS A 45 -9.27 -2.31 3.28
N PRO A 46 -8.46 -2.88 4.16
CA PRO A 46 -8.67 -4.24 4.59
C PRO A 46 -9.92 -4.37 5.47
N VAL A 47 -10.53 -5.55 5.46
CA VAL A 47 -11.69 -5.85 6.31
C VAL A 47 -11.28 -5.86 7.78
N LEU A 48 -12.10 -5.22 8.61
CA LEU A 48 -11.97 -5.25 10.07
C LEU A 48 -13.19 -5.93 10.69
N VAL A 49 -12.96 -6.64 11.78
CA VAL A 49 -14.02 -7.28 12.56
C VAL A 49 -14.46 -6.33 13.66
N PHE A 50 -15.58 -5.65 13.46
CA PHE A 50 -16.18 -4.81 14.48
C PHE A 50 -17.03 -5.64 15.44
N LYS A 51 -17.05 -5.26 16.73
CA LYS A 51 -17.97 -5.84 17.70
C LYS A 51 -19.41 -5.72 17.23
N ASP A 52 -20.26 -6.62 17.70
CA ASP A 52 -21.71 -6.58 17.46
C ASP A 52 -22.08 -6.63 15.97
N THR A 53 -21.27 -7.34 15.16
CA THR A 53 -21.53 -7.61 13.74
C THR A 53 -21.58 -9.11 13.48
N ALA A 54 -22.26 -9.53 12.42
CA ALA A 54 -22.25 -10.93 11.99
C ALA A 54 -20.81 -11.44 11.74
N LEU A 55 -19.92 -10.58 11.26
CA LEU A 55 -18.51 -10.94 11.04
C LEU A 55 -17.77 -11.22 12.37
N ALA A 56 -18.16 -10.58 13.48
CA ALA A 56 -17.63 -10.91 14.79
C ALA A 56 -18.03 -12.31 15.24
N ASP A 57 -19.25 -12.75 14.93
CA ASP A 57 -19.72 -14.08 15.28
C ASP A 57 -19.01 -15.15 14.44
N GLU A 58 -18.79 -14.89 13.15
CA GLU A 58 -17.98 -15.74 12.27
C GLU A 58 -16.52 -15.83 12.76
N TYR A 59 -15.93 -14.71 13.18
CA TYR A 59 -14.57 -14.65 13.73
C TYR A 59 -14.45 -15.46 15.03
N ARG A 60 -15.37 -15.25 15.99
CA ARG A 60 -15.37 -15.98 17.27
C ARG A 60 -15.58 -17.49 17.08
N ALA A 61 -16.34 -17.88 16.07
CA ALA A 61 -16.52 -19.29 15.72
C ALA A 61 -15.37 -19.89 14.89
N GLY A 62 -14.34 -19.10 14.56
CA GLY A 62 -13.18 -19.54 13.76
C GLY A 62 -13.48 -19.75 12.28
N ARG A 63 -14.65 -19.30 11.79
CA ARG A 63 -15.07 -19.43 10.39
C ARG A 63 -14.56 -18.31 9.49
N TYR A 64 -14.16 -17.18 10.08
CA TYR A 64 -13.49 -16.09 9.40
C TYR A 64 -12.20 -15.71 10.12
N GLN A 65 -11.14 -15.51 9.35
CA GLN A 65 -9.89 -14.92 9.83
C GLN A 65 -9.55 -13.72 8.95
N PRO A 66 -9.42 -12.51 9.51
CA PRO A 66 -9.00 -11.35 8.74
C PRO A 66 -7.54 -11.47 8.33
N LEU A 67 -7.15 -10.74 7.29
CA LEU A 67 -5.74 -10.60 6.89
C LEU A 67 -4.89 -10.08 8.05
N SER A 68 -3.65 -10.55 8.12
CA SER A 68 -2.62 -9.87 8.89
C SER A 68 -2.34 -8.48 8.32
N LEU A 69 -1.66 -7.63 9.10
CA LEU A 69 -1.27 -6.30 8.65
C LEU A 69 -0.38 -6.36 7.41
N ASP A 70 0.58 -7.28 7.39
CA ASP A 70 1.54 -7.41 6.29
C ASP A 70 0.88 -7.95 5.02
N GLU A 71 -0.03 -8.93 5.13
CA GLU A 71 -0.82 -9.41 3.99
C GLU A 71 -1.69 -8.31 3.40
N ALA A 72 -2.38 -7.54 4.25
CA ALA A 72 -3.20 -6.43 3.81
C ALA A 72 -2.39 -5.33 3.11
N VAL A 73 -1.21 -5.02 3.64
CA VAL A 73 -0.26 -4.08 3.02
C VAL A 73 0.18 -4.60 1.64
N GLU A 74 0.56 -5.86 1.54
CA GLU A 74 1.01 -6.49 0.29
C GLU A 74 -0.10 -6.51 -0.77
N TRP A 75 -1.33 -6.90 -0.40
CA TRP A 75 -2.46 -6.89 -1.34
C TRP A 75 -2.77 -5.48 -1.84
N CYS A 76 -2.75 -4.49 -0.94
CA CYS A 76 -2.97 -3.10 -1.30
C CYS A 76 -1.84 -2.51 -2.18
N ARG A 77 -0.59 -2.93 -1.95
CA ARG A 77 0.57 -2.57 -2.79
C ARG A 77 0.35 -3.06 -4.21
N LEU A 78 -0.02 -4.33 -4.39
CA LEU A 78 -0.32 -4.93 -5.70
C LEU A 78 -1.50 -4.24 -6.39
N ALA A 79 -2.56 -3.92 -5.64
CA ALA A 79 -3.68 -3.17 -6.18
C ALA A 79 -3.24 -1.80 -6.72
N ARG A 80 -2.35 -1.08 -6.01
CA ARG A 80 -1.79 0.19 -6.49
C ARG A 80 -0.99 0.02 -7.79
N GLU A 81 -0.15 -1.00 -7.87
CA GLU A 81 0.68 -1.27 -9.06
C GLU A 81 -0.15 -1.56 -10.32
N LYS A 82 -1.38 -2.03 -10.16
CA LYS A 82 -2.32 -2.26 -11.27
C LYS A 82 -3.20 -1.03 -11.57
N LEU A 83 -3.74 -0.38 -10.54
CA LEU A 83 -4.72 0.71 -10.70
C LEU A 83 -4.08 2.01 -11.20
N ILE A 84 -2.90 2.38 -10.71
CA ILE A 84 -2.26 3.66 -11.07
C ILE A 84 -1.89 3.70 -12.56
N PRO A 85 -1.22 2.69 -13.15
CA PRO A 85 -0.96 2.67 -14.60
C PRO A 85 -2.23 2.64 -15.45
N ALA A 86 -3.34 2.11 -14.93
CA ALA A 86 -4.64 2.14 -15.59
C ALA A 86 -5.35 3.52 -15.51
N GLY A 87 -4.69 4.56 -14.98
CA GLY A 87 -5.25 5.90 -14.85
C GLY A 87 -6.29 6.05 -13.73
N ILE A 88 -6.41 5.08 -12.83
CA ILE A 88 -7.37 5.09 -11.73
C ILE A 88 -6.70 5.62 -10.47
N ARG A 89 -7.20 6.73 -9.95
CA ARG A 89 -6.63 7.39 -8.78
C ARG A 89 -7.08 6.73 -7.48
N ILE A 90 -6.13 6.34 -6.64
CA ILE A 90 -6.44 5.86 -5.29
C ILE A 90 -6.48 7.05 -4.34
N ILE A 91 -7.65 7.31 -3.76
CA ILE A 91 -7.84 8.47 -2.86
C ILE A 91 -7.46 8.17 -1.41
N ARG A 92 -7.52 6.89 -1.01
CA ARG A 92 -7.18 6.48 0.35
C ARG A 92 -6.93 4.98 0.45
N PHE A 93 -5.90 4.64 1.22
CA PHE A 93 -5.72 3.33 1.82
C PHE A 93 -6.10 3.35 3.30
N GLY A 94 -6.84 2.34 3.74
CA GLY A 94 -7.28 2.18 5.12
C GLY A 94 -8.49 3.04 5.49
N LEU A 95 -8.93 2.90 6.73
CA LEU A 95 -10.07 3.62 7.28
C LEU A 95 -9.67 4.95 7.91
N GLN A 96 -10.64 5.86 8.04
CA GLN A 96 -10.49 7.01 8.91
C GLN A 96 -10.78 6.53 10.32
N MET A 97 -9.82 6.73 11.22
CA MET A 97 -10.04 6.41 12.63
C MET A 97 -11.07 7.37 13.19
N THR A 98 -12.12 6.81 13.78
CA THR A 98 -13.09 7.57 14.57
C THR A 98 -12.89 7.25 16.05
N PRO A 99 -13.28 8.14 16.98
CA PRO A 99 -13.21 7.88 18.41
C PRO A 99 -13.88 6.56 18.82
N GLU A 100 -14.99 6.21 18.17
CA GLU A 100 -15.75 4.98 18.40
C GLU A 100 -14.93 3.74 18.02
N MET A 101 -14.20 3.78 16.91
CA MET A 101 -13.31 2.69 16.49
C MET A 101 -12.10 2.53 17.42
N SER A 102 -11.64 3.63 18.02
CA SER A 102 -10.51 3.63 18.96
C SER A 102 -10.88 3.16 20.36
N GLN A 103 -12.18 2.95 20.65
CA GLN A 103 -12.59 2.37 21.93
C GLN A 103 -12.07 0.94 22.08
N LYS A 104 -11.55 0.62 23.27
CA LYS A 104 -11.06 -0.72 23.59
C LYS A 104 -12.17 -1.75 23.35
N GLY A 105 -11.91 -2.72 22.47
CA GLY A 105 -12.85 -3.78 22.13
C GLY A 105 -13.88 -3.43 21.04
N ALA A 106 -13.83 -2.24 20.43
CA ALA A 106 -14.69 -1.89 19.29
C ALA A 106 -14.32 -2.66 18.03
N VAL A 107 -13.02 -2.84 17.78
CA VAL A 107 -12.48 -3.74 16.75
C VAL A 107 -11.94 -4.97 17.44
N LEU A 108 -12.50 -6.13 17.11
CA LEU A 108 -12.12 -7.42 17.68
C LEU A 108 -10.88 -8.01 16.99
N ALA A 109 -10.77 -7.81 15.66
CA ALA A 109 -9.67 -8.35 14.87
C ALA A 109 -9.51 -7.60 13.52
N GLY A 110 -8.35 -7.82 12.90
CA GLY A 110 -8.01 -7.31 11.57
C GLY A 110 -6.91 -6.24 11.59
N PRO A 111 -6.44 -5.84 10.41
CA PRO A 111 -5.26 -5.00 10.22
C PRO A 111 -5.56 -3.51 10.44
N LEU A 112 -5.89 -3.17 11.69
CA LEU A 112 -6.15 -1.81 12.13
C LEU A 112 -4.83 -1.06 12.38
N HIS A 113 -4.51 -0.09 11.53
CA HIS A 113 -3.35 0.79 11.75
C HIS A 113 -3.68 2.24 11.35
N PRO A 114 -3.42 3.25 12.22
CA PRO A 114 -3.73 4.65 11.92
C PRO A 114 -3.04 5.17 10.65
N ALA A 115 -1.81 4.72 10.39
CA ALA A 115 -1.01 5.08 9.22
C ALA A 115 -0.98 3.97 8.15
N PHE A 116 -2.03 3.14 8.04
CA PHE A 116 -2.07 2.02 7.08
C PHE A 116 -1.67 2.43 5.65
N GLY A 117 -2.15 3.58 5.16
CA GLY A 117 -1.77 4.06 3.84
C GLY A 117 -0.27 4.34 3.67
N SER A 118 0.39 4.89 4.70
CA SER A 118 1.85 5.09 4.66
C SER A 118 2.60 3.76 4.63
N LEU A 119 2.10 2.72 5.30
CA LEU A 119 2.67 1.36 5.21
C LEU A 119 2.57 0.82 3.77
N VAL A 120 1.42 1.01 3.10
CA VAL A 120 1.25 0.62 1.70
C VAL A 120 2.22 1.38 0.79
N TYR A 121 2.28 2.71 0.90
CA TYR A 121 3.21 3.50 0.09
C TYR A 121 4.68 3.14 0.37
N SER A 122 5.02 2.88 1.63
CA SER A 122 6.36 2.41 2.02
C SER A 122 6.71 1.08 1.36
N ALA A 123 5.77 0.14 1.30
CA ALA A 123 5.96 -1.14 0.63
C ALA A 123 6.15 -0.98 -0.90
N VAL A 124 5.48 0.00 -1.53
CA VAL A 124 5.68 0.35 -2.94
C VAL A 124 7.10 0.87 -3.19
N PHE A 125 7.57 1.81 -2.38
CA PHE A 125 8.93 2.34 -2.49
C PHE A 125 9.98 1.27 -2.25
N TYR A 126 9.75 0.37 -1.28
CA TYR A 126 10.64 -0.74 -1.02
C TYR A 126 10.72 -1.69 -2.22
N ALA A 127 9.58 -2.08 -2.80
CA ALA A 127 9.55 -2.93 -3.99
C ALA A 127 10.28 -2.28 -5.18
N ALA A 128 10.06 -0.98 -5.44
CA ALA A 128 10.76 -0.25 -6.49
C ALA A 128 12.27 -0.18 -6.22
N THR A 129 12.68 0.01 -4.96
CA THR A 129 14.09 0.01 -4.55
C THR A 129 14.76 -1.33 -4.83
N LEU A 130 14.11 -2.44 -4.49
CA LEU A 130 14.63 -3.78 -4.79
C LEU A 130 14.82 -4.00 -6.30
N GLN A 131 13.93 -3.45 -7.15
CA GLN A 131 14.11 -3.52 -8.60
C GLN A 131 15.34 -2.73 -9.08
N LEU A 132 15.56 -1.52 -8.54
CA LEU A 132 16.74 -0.72 -8.85
C LEU A 132 18.04 -1.39 -8.41
N LEU A 133 18.01 -2.09 -7.27
CA LEU A 133 19.17 -2.79 -6.70
C LEU A 133 19.47 -4.14 -7.37
N LYS A 134 18.53 -4.72 -8.13
CA LYS A 134 18.57 -6.12 -8.60
C LYS A 134 19.84 -6.48 -9.39
N ASN A 135 20.39 -5.54 -10.16
CA ASN A 135 21.55 -5.76 -11.03
C ASN A 135 22.80 -5.00 -10.56
N ILE A 136 22.79 -4.49 -9.33
CA ILE A 136 23.91 -3.71 -8.80
C ILE A 136 24.93 -4.66 -8.16
N SER A 137 26.21 -4.40 -8.41
CA SER A 137 27.28 -5.21 -7.82
C SER A 137 27.28 -5.06 -6.30
N PRO A 138 27.46 -6.15 -5.53
CA PRO A 138 27.66 -6.08 -4.07
C PRO A 138 28.87 -5.23 -3.63
N ARG A 139 29.76 -4.88 -4.56
CA ARG A 139 30.94 -4.04 -4.29
C ARG A 139 30.62 -2.55 -4.22
N ILE A 140 29.49 -2.12 -4.77
CA ILE A 140 29.07 -0.72 -4.72
C ILE A 140 28.82 -0.33 -3.27
N ARG A 141 29.43 0.78 -2.86
CA ARG A 141 29.38 1.27 -1.49
C ARG A 141 28.57 2.55 -1.36
N GLU A 142 28.37 3.33 -2.43
CA GLU A 142 27.52 4.52 -2.39
C GLU A 142 26.22 4.33 -3.19
N PHE A 143 25.08 4.50 -2.52
CA PHE A 143 23.74 4.49 -3.11
C PHE A 143 23.09 5.85 -2.88
N ARG A 144 22.85 6.59 -3.96
CA ARG A 144 22.20 7.90 -3.91
C ARG A 144 20.80 7.79 -4.48
N PHE A 145 19.80 7.71 -3.61
CA PHE A 145 18.41 7.70 -4.00
C PHE A 145 17.87 9.12 -4.14
N ARG A 146 17.17 9.39 -5.23
CA ARG A 146 16.42 10.62 -5.44
C ARG A 146 14.93 10.34 -5.33
N VAL A 147 14.25 11.08 -4.45
CA VAL A 147 12.82 10.98 -4.21
C VAL A 147 12.22 12.38 -4.03
N SER A 148 10.90 12.50 -4.19
CA SER A 148 10.20 13.73 -3.84
C SER A 148 10.31 14.01 -2.34
N LYS A 149 10.35 15.29 -1.96
CA LYS A 149 10.31 15.71 -0.54
C LYS A 149 9.13 15.12 0.24
N HIS A 150 7.99 14.93 -0.42
CA HIS A 150 6.78 14.35 0.19
C HIS A 150 6.89 12.83 0.44
N ASP A 151 7.82 12.17 -0.22
CA ASP A 151 7.96 10.72 -0.20
C ASP A 151 9.13 10.23 0.65
N VAL A 152 9.95 11.12 1.21
CA VAL A 152 11.11 10.74 2.04
C VAL A 152 10.70 9.76 3.14
N SER A 153 9.62 10.06 3.89
CA SER A 153 9.15 9.18 4.96
C SER A 153 8.59 7.85 4.44
N ASN A 154 7.94 7.84 3.27
CA ASN A 154 7.47 6.60 2.65
C ASN A 154 8.67 5.75 2.17
N PHE A 155 9.67 6.38 1.56
CA PHE A 155 10.89 5.72 1.12
C PHE A 155 11.66 5.11 2.30
N GLN A 156 11.88 5.87 3.37
CA GLN A 156 12.56 5.38 4.58
C GLN A 156 11.77 4.26 5.28
N GLY A 157 10.45 4.34 5.23
CA GLY A 157 9.53 3.45 5.91
C GLY A 157 9.44 3.70 7.42
N LEU A 158 8.39 3.16 8.03
CA LEU A 158 8.11 3.38 9.46
C LEU A 158 9.26 2.88 10.33
N GLY A 159 9.95 3.80 11.01
CA GLY A 159 11.12 3.48 11.82
C GLY A 159 12.35 3.09 10.99
N ASN A 160 12.52 3.67 9.79
CA ASN A 160 13.61 3.40 8.85
C ASN A 160 13.69 1.95 8.34
N ARG A 161 12.60 1.19 8.43
CA ARG A 161 12.56 -0.24 8.07
C ARG A 161 13.07 -0.53 6.66
N ASN A 162 12.77 0.31 5.68
CA ASN A 162 13.23 0.08 4.31
C ASN A 162 14.75 0.31 4.20
N VAL A 163 15.28 1.36 4.85
CA VAL A 163 16.71 1.67 4.84
C VAL A 163 17.51 0.56 5.52
N GLU A 164 17.03 0.06 6.65
CA GLU A 164 17.68 -1.06 7.36
C GLU A 164 17.61 -2.37 6.57
N ALA A 165 16.53 -2.61 5.82
CA ALA A 165 16.45 -3.73 4.89
C ALA A 165 17.47 -3.62 3.74
N ILE A 166 17.70 -2.41 3.20
CA ILE A 166 18.74 -2.17 2.19
C ILE A 166 20.13 -2.43 2.78
N LYS A 167 20.41 -1.94 4.00
CA LYS A 167 21.69 -2.19 4.69
C LYS A 167 21.91 -3.67 5.01
N THR A 168 20.85 -4.44 5.21
CA THR A 168 20.98 -5.90 5.39
C THR A 168 21.49 -6.58 4.10
N LEU A 169 21.08 -6.08 2.93
CA LEU A 169 21.57 -6.55 1.62
C LEU A 169 22.96 -5.99 1.28
N TYR A 170 23.26 -4.76 1.71
CA TYR A 170 24.51 -4.07 1.49
C TYR A 170 25.06 -3.49 2.81
N PRO A 171 25.75 -4.30 3.64
CA PRO A 171 26.15 -3.90 5.00
C PRO A 171 27.04 -2.66 5.07
N ASP A 172 27.94 -2.49 4.11
CA ASP A 172 28.86 -1.34 4.06
C ASP A 172 28.36 -0.22 3.14
N ALA A 173 27.08 -0.22 2.76
CA ALA A 173 26.51 0.82 1.92
C ALA A 173 26.33 2.13 2.68
N HIS A 174 26.94 3.19 2.16
CA HIS A 174 26.58 4.56 2.42
C HIS A 174 25.34 4.94 1.58
N ILE A 175 24.20 5.11 2.26
CA ILE A 175 22.92 5.46 1.63
C ILE A 175 22.69 6.96 1.78
N VAL A 176 22.62 7.67 0.65
CA VAL A 176 22.28 9.08 0.57
C VAL A 176 20.88 9.23 -0.01
N ILE A 177 20.06 10.07 0.61
CA ILE A 177 18.68 10.35 0.18
C ILE A 177 18.62 11.82 -0.20
N ASP A 178 18.59 12.10 -1.49
CA ASP A 178 18.42 13.44 -2.03
C ASP A 178 16.93 13.70 -2.24
N SER A 179 16.37 14.64 -1.47
CA SER A 179 14.99 15.07 -1.65
C SER A 179 14.93 16.34 -2.47
N ASP A 180 14.30 16.27 -3.64
CA ASP A 180 14.11 17.43 -4.53
C ASP A 180 12.61 17.73 -4.73
N ILE A 181 12.27 19.00 -4.98
CA ILE A 181 10.89 19.40 -5.30
C ILE A 181 10.53 19.07 -6.74
N ASP A 182 11.54 18.95 -7.61
CA ASP A 182 11.36 18.69 -9.05
C ASP A 182 11.09 17.21 -9.36
N VAL A 183 11.28 16.31 -8.39
CA VAL A 183 10.94 14.88 -8.53
C VAL A 183 9.44 14.69 -8.30
N PRO A 184 8.67 14.19 -9.29
CA PRO A 184 7.25 13.91 -9.12
C PRO A 184 6.99 12.90 -7.98
N PRO A 185 5.94 13.11 -7.16
CA PRO A 185 5.59 12.16 -6.10
C PRO A 185 5.33 10.74 -6.63
N GLY A 186 5.80 9.74 -5.88
CA GLY A 186 5.74 8.32 -6.22
C GLY A 186 6.89 7.84 -7.12
N ASN A 187 7.80 8.72 -7.54
CA ASN A 187 8.98 8.35 -8.32
C ASN A 187 10.20 8.17 -7.42
N ILE A 188 11.08 7.25 -7.84
CA ILE A 188 12.39 7.01 -7.23
C ILE A 188 13.40 6.74 -8.35
N SER A 189 14.60 7.27 -8.20
CA SER A 189 15.76 6.87 -9.01
C SER A 189 16.96 6.63 -8.11
N LEU A 190 17.93 5.86 -8.62
CA LEU A 190 19.15 5.53 -7.92
C LEU A 190 20.35 5.86 -8.82
N ASN A 191 21.28 6.63 -8.27
CA ASN A 191 22.61 6.82 -8.85
C ASN A 191 23.64 6.09 -7.98
N THR A 192 24.64 5.50 -8.61
CA THR A 192 25.75 4.84 -7.92
C THR A 192 27.07 5.52 -8.28
N GLU A 193 28.12 5.22 -7.52
CA GLU A 193 29.49 5.67 -7.83
C GLU A 193 30.01 5.21 -9.22
N ALA A 194 29.37 4.22 -9.84
CA ALA A 194 29.75 3.69 -11.15
C ALA A 194 29.10 4.41 -12.36
N GLY A 195 28.28 5.44 -12.13
CA GLY A 195 27.50 6.12 -13.17
C GLY A 195 26.03 5.70 -13.19
#